data_AF-A0A972URF3-F1
#
_entry.id   AF-A0A972URF3-F1
#
_cell.length_a   1.000
_cell.length_b   1.000
_cell.length_c   1.000
_cell.angle_alpha   90.00
_cell.angle_beta   90.00
_cell.angle_gamma   90.00
#
_symmetry.space_group_name_H-M   'P 1'
#
loop_
_entity.id
_entity.type
_entity.pdbx_description
1 polymer ?
#
loop_
_entity_poly.entity_id
_entity_poly.type
_entity_poly.pdbx_seq_one_letter_code
_entity_poly.pdbx_strand_id
1 'polypeptide(L)'
;MRNLTWLAAPVLILSLALTGCGGGDVDTGELEESFSTAEPAKKATMNDVVAAVKAGDYAKAGSGLKKLASRAKLTDDQKKAISDLMSQLQEQIAQMAKNAAKEGGKAMDNLKDRMSK
;
A
#
# COMPACT_ATOMS: atom_id res chain seq x y z
N MET A 1 8.43 -32.74 44.95
CA MET A 1 9.75 -32.36 44.38
C MET A 1 9.68 -30.88 44.07
N ARG A 2 10.45 -30.07 44.82
CA ARG A 2 10.60 -28.60 44.68
C ARG A 2 11.54 -28.31 43.51
N ASN A 3 11.40 -27.09 42.95
CA ASN A 3 12.21 -26.39 41.93
C ASN A 3 12.11 -26.98 40.49
N LEU A 4 11.97 -26.20 39.41
CA LEU A 4 12.70 -24.99 39.04
C LEU A 4 11.82 -24.11 38.11
N THR A 5 11.20 -23.09 38.69
CA THR A 5 10.91 -21.85 37.97
C THR A 5 12.25 -21.28 37.47
N TRP A 6 12.22 -20.55 36.35
CA TRP A 6 13.23 -19.54 35.97
C TRP A 6 14.33 -19.96 34.98
N LEU A 7 14.05 -19.78 33.68
CA LEU A 7 14.97 -19.17 32.73
C LEU A 7 14.17 -18.33 31.74
N ALA A 8 14.08 -17.04 32.06
CA ALA A 8 13.61 -16.00 31.16
C ALA A 8 14.62 -15.84 30.02
N ALA A 9 14.29 -16.34 28.84
CA ALA A 9 14.89 -15.88 27.60
C ALA A 9 13.95 -14.80 27.03
N PRO A 10 14.33 -13.51 27.04
CA PRO A 10 13.55 -12.51 26.34
C PRO A 10 13.77 -12.74 24.85
N VAL A 11 12.84 -13.47 24.24
CA VAL A 11 12.66 -13.55 22.80
C VAL A 11 12.28 -12.14 22.33
N LEU A 12 13.29 -11.32 22.03
CA LEU A 12 13.18 -10.06 21.31
C LEU A 12 12.84 -10.37 19.85
N ILE A 13 11.62 -10.87 19.62
CA ILE A 13 11.03 -10.77 18.29
C ILE A 13 10.66 -9.30 18.15
N LEU A 14 11.53 -8.54 17.48
CA LEU A 14 11.15 -7.30 16.81
C LEU A 14 10.08 -7.66 15.77
N SER A 15 8.85 -7.85 16.22
CA SER A 15 7.69 -7.82 15.37
C SER A 15 7.53 -6.35 15.00
N LEU A 16 8.23 -5.92 13.94
CA LEU A 16 7.73 -4.83 13.11
C LEU A 16 6.41 -5.32 12.51
N ALA A 17 5.38 -5.35 13.34
CA ALA A 17 4.02 -5.24 12.87
C ALA A 17 3.94 -3.83 12.29
N LEU A 18 4.31 -3.70 11.02
CA LEU A 18 3.66 -2.78 10.11
C LEU A 18 2.20 -3.22 10.04
N THR A 19 1.46 -3.06 11.13
CA THR A 19 0.03 -2.79 11.05
C THR A 19 -0.04 -1.47 10.31
N GLY A 20 -0.12 -1.59 8.98
CA GLY A 20 -0.43 -0.52 8.05
C GLY A 20 -1.81 0.01 8.41
N CYS A 21 -1.87 0.82 9.44
CA CYS A 21 -2.98 1.70 9.74
C CYS A 21 -2.58 3.05 9.16
N GLY A 22 -2.82 3.18 7.87
CA GLY A 22 -2.50 4.36 7.09
C GLY A 22 -3.20 4.22 5.76
N GLY A 23 -4.53 4.17 5.81
CA GLY A 23 -5.39 4.25 4.64
C GLY A 23 -5.07 5.54 3.90
N GLY A 24 -4.13 5.44 2.98
CA GLY A 24 -4.08 6.33 1.85
C GLY A 24 -5.29 5.99 1.01
N ASP A 25 -6.37 6.77 1.19
CA ASP A 25 -7.63 6.62 0.47
C ASP A 25 -7.34 6.89 -1.01
N VAL A 26 -7.03 5.82 -1.75
CA VAL A 26 -6.90 5.84 -3.19
C VAL A 26 -8.32 5.65 -3.71
N ASP A 27 -8.86 6.67 -4.38
CA ASP A 27 -10.26 6.70 -4.81
C ASP A 27 -10.44 5.76 -6.00
N THR A 28 -11.14 4.65 -5.78
CA THR A 28 -11.44 3.68 -6.83
C THR A 28 -12.75 3.95 -7.57
N GLY A 29 -13.54 4.93 -7.13
CA GLY A 29 -14.89 5.18 -7.63
C GLY A 29 -14.91 5.51 -9.12
N GLU A 30 -14.00 6.39 -9.57
CA GLU A 30 -13.91 6.78 -10.97
C GLU A 30 -13.49 5.60 -11.88
N LEU A 31 -12.66 4.69 -11.36
CA LEU A 31 -12.30 3.45 -12.07
C LEU A 31 -13.49 2.48 -12.13
N GLU A 32 -14.21 2.29 -11.03
CA GLU A 32 -15.39 1.40 -10.98
C GLU A 32 -16.49 1.88 -11.93
N GLU A 33 -16.76 3.19 -11.96
CA GLU A 33 -17.75 3.80 -12.84
C GLU A 33 -17.36 3.66 -14.32
N SER A 34 -16.12 3.98 -14.67
CA SER A 34 -15.58 3.89 -16.04
C SER A 34 -15.59 2.46 -16.60
N PHE A 35 -15.56 1.45 -15.73
CA PHE A 35 -15.59 0.03 -16.10
C PHE A 35 -16.96 -0.64 -15.86
N SER A 36 -17.97 0.09 -15.41
CA SER A 36 -19.33 -0.42 -15.13
C SER A 36 -20.03 -1.03 -16.35
N THR A 37 -19.67 -0.61 -17.56
CA THR A 37 -20.20 -1.12 -18.84
C THR A 37 -19.19 -1.98 -19.60
N ALA A 38 -17.98 -2.17 -19.05
CA ALA A 38 -16.92 -2.92 -19.71
C ALA A 38 -17.22 -4.43 -19.79
N GLU A 39 -16.52 -5.10 -20.70
CA GLU A 39 -16.59 -6.56 -20.87
C GLU A 39 -16.21 -7.30 -19.57
N PRO A 40 -16.77 -8.51 -19.30
CA PRO A 40 -16.57 -9.22 -18.04
C PRO A 40 -15.09 -9.42 -17.65
N ALA A 41 -14.23 -9.68 -18.64
CA ALA A 41 -12.81 -9.86 -18.40
C ALA A 41 -12.10 -8.57 -17.94
N LYS A 42 -12.54 -7.40 -18.41
CA LYS A 42 -12.03 -6.09 -17.99
C LYS A 42 -12.53 -5.75 -16.58
N LYS A 43 -13.82 -5.99 -16.32
CA LYS A 43 -14.42 -5.84 -14.98
C LYS A 43 -13.75 -6.70 -13.92
N ALA A 44 -13.46 -7.96 -14.22
CA ALA A 44 -12.76 -8.84 -13.28
C ALA A 44 -11.38 -8.27 -12.88
N THR A 45 -10.61 -7.81 -13.87
CA THR A 45 -9.29 -7.19 -13.58
C THR A 45 -9.44 -5.88 -12.80
N MET A 46 -10.47 -5.09 -13.08
CA MET A 46 -10.77 -3.85 -12.33
C MET A 46 -11.14 -4.17 -10.88
N ASN A 47 -12.02 -5.14 -10.64
CA ASN A 47 -12.37 -5.59 -9.29
C ASN A 47 -11.15 -6.08 -8.50
N ASP A 48 -10.23 -6.80 -9.15
CA ASP A 48 -8.97 -7.24 -8.53
C ASP A 48 -8.08 -6.05 -8.12
N VAL A 49 -8.04 -4.99 -8.94
CA VAL A 49 -7.33 -3.75 -8.61
C VAL A 49 -7.98 -3.08 -7.39
N VAL A 50 -9.30 -2.93 -7.40
CA VAL A 50 -10.04 -2.32 -6.28
C VAL A 50 -9.81 -3.09 -4.99
N ALA A 51 -9.86 -4.41 -5.04
CA ALA A 51 -9.57 -5.26 -3.89
C ALA A 51 -8.13 -5.09 -3.39
N ALA A 52 -7.15 -5.00 -4.30
CA ALA A 52 -5.75 -4.78 -3.95
C ALA A 52 -5.53 -3.40 -3.31
N VAL A 53 -6.16 -2.35 -3.84
CA VAL A 53 -6.14 -1.00 -3.24
C VAL A 53 -6.71 -1.03 -1.82
N LYS A 54 -7.87 -1.64 -1.63
CA LYS A 54 -8.52 -1.77 -0.31
C LYS A 54 -7.70 -2.61 0.68
N ALA A 55 -6.88 -3.54 0.18
CA ALA A 55 -5.96 -4.33 0.98
C ALA A 55 -4.61 -3.63 1.25
N GLY A 56 -4.37 -2.44 0.70
CA GLY A 56 -3.07 -1.75 0.78
C GLY A 56 -1.97 -2.42 -0.07
N ASP A 57 -2.32 -3.38 -0.93
CA ASP A 57 -1.39 -4.05 -1.85
C ASP A 57 -1.24 -3.23 -3.13
N TYR A 58 -0.54 -2.10 -3.00
CA TYR A 58 -0.36 -1.15 -4.10
C TYR A 58 0.49 -1.72 -5.25
N ALA A 59 1.33 -2.71 -4.98
CA ALA A 59 2.11 -3.42 -6.01
C ALA A 59 1.21 -4.28 -6.91
N LYS A 60 0.28 -5.03 -6.30
CA LYS A 60 -0.73 -5.79 -7.03
C LYS A 60 -1.72 -4.87 -7.74
N ALA A 61 -2.14 -3.77 -7.11
CA ALA A 61 -3.00 -2.76 -7.74
C ALA A 61 -2.34 -2.16 -8.99
N GLY A 62 -1.09 -1.71 -8.90
CA GLY A 62 -0.34 -1.17 -10.03
C GLY A 62 -0.14 -2.17 -11.18
N SER A 63 0.13 -3.44 -10.85
CA SER A 63 0.24 -4.51 -11.84
C SER A 63 -1.09 -4.79 -12.55
N GLY A 64 -2.20 -4.80 -11.80
CA GLY A 64 -3.55 -4.94 -12.34
C GLY A 64 -3.94 -3.78 -13.26
N LEU A 65 -3.59 -2.54 -12.88
CA LEU A 65 -3.80 -1.36 -13.72
C LEU A 65 -3.01 -1.42 -15.02
N LYS A 66 -1.75 -1.87 -14.97
CA LYS A 66 -0.93 -2.06 -16.19
C LYS A 66 -1.54 -3.11 -17.11
N LYS A 67 -2.08 -4.20 -16.54
CA LYS A 67 -2.81 -5.23 -17.28
C LYS A 67 -4.08 -4.66 -17.91
N LEU A 68 -4.82 -3.82 -17.19
CA LEU A 68 -5.98 -3.08 -17.71
C LEU A 68 -5.59 -2.17 -18.88
N ALA A 69 -4.54 -1.36 -18.72
CA ALA A 69 -4.02 -0.46 -19.76
C ALA A 69 -3.59 -1.20 -21.04
N SER A 70 -3.11 -2.45 -20.90
CA SER A 70 -2.71 -3.29 -22.03
C SER A 70 -3.89 -3.92 -22.80
N ARG A 71 -5.13 -3.78 -22.31
CA ARG A 71 -6.32 -4.32 -22.98
C ARG A 71 -6.59 -3.50 -24.26
N ALA A 72 -6.89 -4.19 -25.35
CA ALA A 72 -7.36 -3.52 -26.57
C ALA A 72 -8.74 -2.89 -26.35
N LYS A 73 -9.01 -1.77 -27.05
CA LYS A 73 -10.28 -1.02 -27.04
C LYS A 73 -10.69 -0.53 -25.65
N LEU A 74 -9.86 0.31 -25.04
CA LEU A 74 -10.26 1.14 -23.90
C LEU A 74 -10.88 2.44 -24.42
N THR A 75 -11.96 2.89 -23.79
CA THR A 75 -12.49 4.24 -24.00
C THR A 75 -11.53 5.27 -23.41
N ASP A 76 -11.66 6.53 -23.79
CA ASP A 76 -10.78 7.58 -23.25
C ASP A 76 -11.02 7.78 -21.75
N ASP A 77 -12.28 7.66 -21.29
CA ASP A 77 -12.63 7.66 -19.86
C ASP A 77 -11.93 6.53 -19.10
N GLN A 78 -11.91 5.32 -19.67
CA GLN A 78 -11.23 4.17 -19.07
C GLN A 78 -9.71 4.38 -18.97
N LYS A 79 -9.09 4.96 -20.00
CA LYS A 79 -7.66 5.28 -19.98
C LYS A 79 -7.35 6.34 -18.93
N LYS A 80 -8.19 7.38 -18.85
CA LYS A 80 -8.07 8.46 -17.87
C LYS A 80 -8.17 7.89 -16.45
N ALA A 81 -9.20 7.12 -16.14
CA ALA A 81 -9.39 6.53 -14.82
C ALA A 81 -8.22 5.60 -14.43
N ILE A 82 -7.66 4.83 -15.37
CA ILE A 82 -6.46 4.01 -15.10
C ILE A 82 -5.24 4.89 -14.78
N SER A 83 -5.02 5.95 -15.56
CA SER A 83 -3.89 6.87 -15.39
C SER A 83 -3.97 7.64 -14.08
N ASP A 84 -5.17 8.11 -13.72
CA ASP A 84 -5.41 8.86 -12.50
C ASP A 84 -5.20 7.96 -11.28
N LEU A 85 -5.71 6.72 -11.30
CA LEU A 85 -5.48 5.76 -10.22
C LEU A 85 -4.00 5.34 -10.10
N MET A 86 -3.29 5.17 -11.23
CA MET A 86 -1.85 4.92 -11.19
C MET A 86 -1.09 6.08 -10.54
N SER A 87 -1.48 7.32 -10.83
CA SER A 87 -0.84 8.51 -10.26
C SER A 87 -1.08 8.59 -8.76
N GLN A 88 -2.33 8.38 -8.31
CA GLN A 88 -2.66 8.33 -6.89
C GLN A 88 -1.89 7.23 -6.14
N LEU A 89 -1.75 6.04 -6.74
CA LEU A 89 -0.94 4.95 -6.16
C LEU A 89 0.52 5.35 -6.00
N GLN A 90 1.12 5.96 -7.02
CA GLN A 90 2.51 6.41 -6.96
C GLN A 90 2.71 7.50 -5.90
N GLU A 91 1.77 8.45 -5.82
CA GLU A 91 1.80 9.48 -4.79
C GLU A 91 1.70 8.88 -3.40
N GLN A 92 0.80 7.92 -3.16
CA GLN A 92 0.69 7.29 -1.84
C GLN A 92 1.94 6.51 -1.46
N ILE A 93 2.51 5.76 -2.40
CA ILE A 93 3.79 5.07 -2.17
C ILE A 93 4.89 6.09 -1.82
N ALA A 94 4.97 7.19 -2.55
CA ALA A 94 5.94 8.24 -2.29
C ALA A 94 5.72 8.93 -0.93
N GLN A 95 4.47 9.16 -0.53
CA GLN A 95 4.13 9.75 0.78
C GLN A 95 4.50 8.79 1.92
N MET A 96 4.20 7.50 1.79
CA MET A 96 4.62 6.50 2.77
C MET A 96 6.14 6.45 2.90
N ALA A 97 6.87 6.45 1.78
CA ALA A 97 8.33 6.48 1.81
C ALA A 97 8.88 7.75 2.49
N LYS A 98 8.30 8.93 2.17
CA LYS A 98 8.67 10.20 2.81
C LYS A 98 8.39 10.19 4.31
N ASN A 99 7.26 9.64 4.75
CA ASN A 99 6.90 9.57 6.15
C ASN A 99 7.82 8.61 6.92
N ALA A 100 8.10 7.43 6.36
CA ALA A 100 9.07 6.49 6.93
C ALA A 100 10.47 7.11 7.06
N ALA A 101 10.93 7.84 6.04
CA ALA A 101 12.22 8.54 6.09
C ALA A 101 12.24 9.65 7.16
N LYS A 102 11.17 10.43 7.29
CA LYS A 102 11.04 11.47 8.33
C LYS A 102 11.05 10.88 9.73
N GLU A 103 10.36 9.77 9.95
CA GLU A 103 10.33 9.09 11.24
C GLU A 103 11.69 8.48 11.59
N GLY A 104 12.35 7.84 10.63
CA GLY A 104 13.73 7.34 10.80
C GLY A 104 14.72 8.46 11.12
N GLY A 105 14.63 9.60 10.41
CA GLY A 105 15.45 10.79 10.69
C GLY A 105 15.25 11.33 12.10
N LYS A 106 13.99 11.51 12.52
CA LYS A 106 13.66 11.95 13.89
C LYS A 106 14.17 11.00 14.95
N ALA A 107 14.09 9.69 14.73
CA ALA A 107 14.61 8.69 15.66
C ALA A 107 16.13 8.78 15.80
N MET A 108 16.84 9.01 14.68
CA MET A 108 18.29 9.16 14.65
C MET A 108 18.75 10.46 15.34
N ASP A 109 18.06 11.58 15.10
CA ASP A 109 18.35 12.87 15.73
C ASP A 109 18.16 12.78 17.26
N ASN A 110 17.07 12.17 17.73
CA ASN A 110 16.85 11.95 19.17
C ASN A 110 17.94 11.08 19.80
N LEU A 111 18.43 10.06 19.10
CA LEU A 111 19.52 9.21 19.58
C LEU A 111 20.84 9.99 19.70
N LYS A 112 21.14 10.83 18.71
CA LYS A 112 22.34 11.69 18.71
C LYS A 112 22.33 12.68 19.87
N ASP A 113 21.19 13.33 20.13
CA ASP A 113 21.02 14.27 21.23
C ASP A 113 21.22 13.61 22.60
N ARG A 114 20.80 12.34 22.75
CA ARG A 114 21.00 11.58 24.00
C ARG A 114 22.44 11.10 24.21
N MET A 115 23.22 10.92 23.14
CA MET A 115 24.64 10.53 23.24
C MET A 115 25.57 11.74 23.42
N SER A 116 25.10 12.94 23.10
CA SER A 116 25.88 14.19 23.20
C SER A 116 25.72 14.89 24.56
N LYS A 117 24.96 14.30 25.48
CA LYS A 117 24.81 14.70 26.89
C LYS A 117 25.50 13.69 27.78
#